data_AF-A0A6G1IVU9-F1
#
_entry.id   AF-A0A6G1IVU9-F1
#
_cell.length_a   1.000
_cell.length_b   1.000
_cell.length_c   1.000
_cell.angle_alpha   90.00
_cell.angle_beta   90.00
_cell.angle_gamma   90.00
#
_symmetry.space_group_name_H-M   'P 1'
#
loop_
_entity.id
_entity.type
_entity.pdbx_description
1 polymer ?
#
loop_
_entity_poly.entity_id
_entity_poly.type
_entity_poly.pdbx_seq_one_letter_code
_entity_poly.pdbx_strand_id
1 'polypeptide(L)' 'WQRKLDEYCMAQCFAHPLYSIISDRRGGRTAWSCTLSVAGETFAARHWYGGQYVQNAKEDAAELALQSLN' A
#
# COMPACT_ATOMS: atom_id res chain seq x y z
N TRP A 1 9.30 -0.78 -3.11
CA TRP A 1 8.85 0.12 -2.05
C TRP A 1 8.47 -0.63 -0.79
N GLN A 2 7.75 -1.75 -0.87
CA GLN A 2 7.36 -2.53 0.31
C GLN A 2 8.54 -2.89 1.23
N ARG A 3 9.63 -3.42 0.66
CA ARG A 3 10.84 -3.78 1.42
C ARG A 3 11.51 -2.58 2.10
N LYS A 4 11.57 -1.43 1.41
CA LYS A 4 12.16 -0.20 1.97
C LYS A 4 11.35 0.30 3.17
N LEU A 5 10.01 0.24 3.05
CA LEU A 5 9.13 0.59 4.16
C LEU A 5 9.30 -0.37 5.33
N ASP A 6 9.42 -1.66 5.07
CA ASP A 6 9.65 -2.65 6.13
C ASP A 6 10.97 -2.39 6.88
N GLU A 7 12.07 -2.18 6.15
CA GLU A 7 13.37 -1.81 6.71
C GLU A 7 13.29 -0.51 7.54
N TYR A 8 12.55 0.49 7.05
CA TYR A 8 12.30 1.74 7.77
C TYR A 8 11.50 1.51 9.07
N CYS A 9 10.42 0.72 9.00
CA CYS A 9 9.60 0.40 10.18
C CYS A 9 10.40 -0.34 11.23
N MET A 10 11.25 -1.29 10.82
CA MET A 10 12.16 -2.01 11.72
C MET A 10 13.15 -1.07 12.38
N ALA A 11 13.77 -0.14 11.62
CA ALA A 11 14.71 0.82 12.16
C ALA A 11 14.09 1.80 13.17
N GLN A 12 12.80 2.13 13.01
CA GLN A 12 12.05 3.03 13.89
C GLN A 12 11.29 2.31 15.01
N CYS A 13 11.45 0.98 15.16
CA CYS A 13 10.66 0.15 16.08
C CYS A 13 9.14 0.28 15.89
N PHE A 14 8.68 0.57 14.67
CA PHE A 14 7.27 0.55 14.33
C PHE A 14 6.77 -0.88 14.11
N ALA A 15 5.47 -1.07 14.30
CA ALA A 15 4.81 -2.30 13.90
C ALA A 15 4.96 -2.54 12.39
N HIS A 16 4.98 -3.81 12.00
CA HIS A 16 5.09 -4.18 10.59
C HIS A 16 3.92 -3.58 9.79
N PRO A 17 4.19 -3.01 8.59
CA PRO A 17 3.16 -2.40 7.76
C PRO A 17 2.08 -3.40 7.36
N LEU A 18 0.80 -3.05 7.58
CA LEU A 18 -0.34 -3.91 7.25
C LEU A 18 -0.96 -3.48 5.92
N TYR A 19 -0.90 -4.35 4.92
CA TYR A 19 -1.48 -4.11 3.59
C TYR A 19 -2.86 -4.75 3.47
N SER A 20 -3.86 -3.95 3.11
CA SER A 20 -5.22 -4.38 2.81
C SER A 20 -5.56 -4.10 1.35
N ILE A 21 -5.75 -5.16 0.57
CA ILE A 21 -6.12 -5.08 -0.83
C ILE A 21 -7.63 -4.90 -0.96
N ILE A 22 -8.05 -3.92 -1.74
CA ILE A 22 -9.46 -3.60 -1.98
C ILE A 22 -9.75 -3.85 -3.46
N SER A 23 -10.92 -4.41 -3.76
CA SER A 23 -11.38 -4.65 -5.14
C SER A 23 -12.72 -3.96 -5.39
N ASP A 24 -12.90 -3.46 -6.61
CA ASP A 24 -14.10 -2.74 -7.06
C ASP A 24 -14.52 -3.25 -8.44
N ARG A 25 -15.77 -3.72 -8.57
CA ARG A 25 -16.26 -4.34 -9.80
C ARG A 25 -16.91 -3.30 -10.71
N ARG A 26 -16.30 -3.03 -11.87
CA ARG A 26 -16.71 -2.01 -12.85
C ARG A 26 -17.15 -2.63 -14.16
N GLY A 27 -18.40 -3.07 -14.23
CA GLY A 27 -19.07 -3.40 -15.51
C GLY A 27 -18.32 -4.41 -16.40
N GLY A 28 -17.63 -5.39 -15.80
CA GLY A 28 -16.88 -6.44 -16.52
C GLY A 28 -15.37 -6.49 -16.24
N ARG A 29 -14.80 -5.44 -15.63
CA ARG A 29 -13.43 -5.44 -15.11
C ARG A 29 -13.44 -5.27 -13.59
N THR A 30 -12.46 -5.85 -12.91
CA THR A 30 -12.24 -5.61 -11.49
C THR A 30 -11.04 -4.68 -11.34
N ALA A 31 -11.29 -3.52 -10.75
CA ALA A 31 -10.27 -2.58 -10.34
C ALA A 31 -9.77 -2.98 -8.95
N TRP A 32 -8.48 -2.82 -8.69
CA TRP A 32 -7.83 -3.20 -7.45
C TRP A 32 -7.02 -2.03 -6.91
N SER A 33 -7.05 -1.83 -5.60
CA SER A 33 -6.25 -0.84 -4.90
C SER A 33 -5.69 -1.46 -3.63
N CYS A 34 -4.80 -0.74 -2.94
CA CYS A 34 -4.23 -1.15 -1.68
C CYS A 34 -4.34 -0.01 -0.67
N THR A 35 -4.70 -0.35 0.55
CA THR A 35 -4.54 0.51 1.73
C THR A 35 -3.47 -0.09 2.62
N LEU A 36 -2.74 0.75 3.32
CA LEU A 36 -1.58 0.41 4.12
C LEU A 36 -1.72 1.10 5.47
N SER A 37 -1.62 0.35 6.56
CA SER A 37 -1.63 0.91 7.91
C SER A 37 -0.24 0.77 8.55
N VAL A 38 0.32 1.88 9.02
CA VAL A 38 1.64 1.93 9.66
C VAL A 38 1.68 3.09 10.66
N ALA A 39 2.31 2.90 11.82
CA ALA A 39 2.45 3.91 12.87
C ALA A 39 1.14 4.59 13.34
N GLY A 40 -0.01 3.92 13.19
CA GLY A 40 -1.33 4.48 13.53
C GLY A 40 -1.98 5.33 12.43
N GLU A 41 -1.29 5.51 11.29
CA GLU A 41 -1.80 6.19 10.10
C GLU A 41 -2.17 5.21 8.99
N THR A 42 -3.00 5.65 8.04
CA THR A 42 -3.44 4.84 6.91
C THR A 42 -3.19 5.55 5.59
N PHE A 43 -2.55 4.85 4.66
CA PHE A 43 -2.15 5.33 3.34
C PHE A 43 -2.83 4.49 2.26
N ALA A 44 -3.49 5.13 1.30
CA ALA A 44 -4.12 4.45 0.18
C ALA A 44 -3.30 4.65 -1.10
N ALA A 45 -3.25 3.64 -1.96
CA ALA A 45 -2.72 3.79 -3.30
C ALA A 45 -3.51 4.86 -4.07
N ARG A 46 -2.80 5.70 -4.82
CA ARG A 46 -3.31 6.84 -5.58
C ARG A 46 -4.22 6.40 -6.71
N HIS A 47 -3.92 5.23 -7.28
CA HIS A 47 -4.59 4.72 -8.46
C HIS A 47 -5.26 3.37 -8.20
N TRP A 48 -6.24 3.09 -9.06
CA TRP A 48 -6.82 1.77 -9.18
C TRP A 48 -6.14 1.03 -10.33
N TYR A 49 -5.77 -0.21 -10.08
CA TYR A 49 -5.00 -1.07 -10.95
C TYR A 49 -5.84 -2.23 -11.48
N GLY A 50 -5.46 -2.80 -12.63
CA GLY A 50 -6.00 -4.08 -13.07
C GLY A 50 -5.54 -5.22 -12.15
N GLY A 51 -6.24 -6.35 -12.15
CA GLY A 51 -5.89 -7.51 -11.31
C GLY A 51 -4.46 -8.03 -11.49
N GLN A 52 -3.91 -7.90 -12.69
CA GLN A 52 -2.50 -8.24 -12.97
C GLN A 52 -1.47 -7.30 -12.33
N TYR A 53 -1.91 -6.15 -11.80
CA TYR A 53 -1.07 -5.09 -11.22
C TYR A 53 -1.40 -4.81 -9.74
N VAL A 54 -1.99 -5.76 -9.02
CA VAL A 54 -2.26 -5.63 -7.57
C VAL A 54 -0.98 -5.36 -6.78
N GLN A 55 0.16 -5.91 -7.21
CA GLN A 55 1.45 -5.63 -6.58
C GLN A 55 1.86 -4.17 -6.74
N ASN A 56 1.58 -3.55 -7.89
CA ASN A 56 1.84 -2.12 -8.10
C ASN A 56 1.02 -1.27 -7.13
N ALA A 57 -0.22 -1.68 -6.79
CA ALA A 57 -1.02 -1.00 -5.78
C ALA A 57 -0.35 -1.03 -4.39
N LYS A 58 0.24 -2.17 -4.01
CA LYS A 58 1.01 -2.28 -2.75
C LYS A 58 2.25 -1.41 -2.75
N GLU A 59 2.97 -1.41 -3.87
CA GLU A 59 4.17 -0.58 -4.05
C GLU A 59 3.85 0.92 -3.96
N ASP A 60 2.74 1.36 -4.55
CA ASP A 60 2.27 2.75 -4.52
C ASP A 60 1.87 3.21 -3.10
N ALA A 61 1.12 2.37 -2.38
CA ALA A 61 0.77 2.65 -0.98
C ALA A 61 2.02 2.71 -0.08
N ALA A 62 2.99 1.81 -0.29
CA ALA A 62 4.24 1.78 0.45
C ALA A 62 5.13 3.01 0.17
N GLU A 63 5.17 3.47 -1.09
CA GLU A 63 5.88 4.69 -1.45
C GLU A 63 5.30 5.91 -0.73
N LEU A 64 3.96 6.06 -0.73
CA LEU A 64 3.29 7.17 -0.05
C LEU A 64 3.52 7.16 1.46
N ALA A 65 3.42 5.99 2.10
CA ALA A 65 3.69 5.89 3.53
C ALA A 65 5.14 6.28 3.86
N LEU A 66 6.10 5.80 3.07
CA LEU A 66 7.51 6.14 3.30
C LEU A 66 7.77 7.63 3.08
N GLN A 67 7.14 8.27 2.07
CA GLN A 67 7.25 9.71 1.83
C GLN A 67 6.62 10.55 2.94
N SER A 68 5.59 10.04 3.62
CA SER A 68 4.92 10.76 4.73
C SER A 68 5.65 10.59 6.06
N LEU A 69 6.31 9.44 6.26
CA LEU A 69 7.04 9.13 7.49
C LEU A 69 8.49 9.66 7.50
N ASN A 70 9.06 9.93 6.32
CA ASN A 70 10.43 10.41 6.16
C ASN A 70 10.52 11.93 6.15
#